data_AF-A0A015L0P1-F1
#
_entry.id   AF-A0A015L0P1-F1
#
_cell.length_a   1.000
_cell.length_b   1.000
_cell.length_c   1.000
_cell.angle_alpha   90.00
_cell.angle_beta   90.00
_cell.angle_gamma   90.00
#
_symmetry.space_group_name_H-M   'P 1'
#
loop_
_entity.id
_entity.type
_entity.pdbx_description
1 polymer ?
#
loop_
_entity_poly.entity_id
_entity_poly.type
_entity_poly.pdbx_seq_one_letter_code
_entity_poly.pdbx_strand_id
1 'polypeptide(L)'
;MLGFSRTAVYRTIQIFCEGKSLETQPRSGRPKLLNCQHQKTLKKIVKTNNRQSAEQIKNNFQEKTGLQVTTKTIRKNLHELNIFSRIPAFKPLLNDK
;
A
#
# COMPACT_ATOMS: atom_id res chain seq x y z
N MET A 1 35.06 32.61 -0.57
CA MET A 1 34.36 31.65 -1.45
C MET A 1 33.60 30.68 -0.56
N LEU A 2 32.29 30.51 -0.74
CA LEU A 2 31.41 29.73 0.15
C LEU A 2 31.60 28.18 0.07
N GLY A 3 32.61 27.68 -0.66
CA GLY A 3 32.93 26.25 -0.73
C GLY A 3 31.96 25.38 -1.55
N PHE A 4 30.91 25.94 -2.14
CA PHE A 4 29.93 25.22 -2.96
C PHE A 4 30.30 25.19 -4.44
N SER A 5 29.90 24.13 -5.15
CA SER A 5 30.07 24.05 -6.60
C SER A 5 29.11 25.00 -7.33
N ARG A 6 29.55 25.57 -8.46
CA ARG A 6 28.71 26.43 -9.33
C ARG A 6 27.41 25.74 -9.74
N THR A 7 27.46 24.43 -10.00
CA THR A 7 26.31 23.61 -10.40
C THR A 7 25.30 23.43 -9.27
N ALA A 8 25.75 23.31 -8.03
CA ALA A 8 24.85 23.24 -6.87
C ALA A 8 24.10 24.56 -6.69
N VAL A 9 24.81 25.70 -6.73
CA VAL A 9 24.19 27.04 -6.62
C VAL A 9 23.14 27.26 -7.72
N TYR A 10 23.50 26.98 -8.98
CA TYR A 10 22.58 27.12 -10.10
C TYR A 10 21.33 26.23 -9.95
N ARG A 11 21.51 24.94 -9.59
CA ARG A 11 20.39 24.02 -9.35
C ARG A 11 19.47 24.50 -8.23
N THR A 12 20.01 25.01 -7.13
CA THR A 12 19.21 25.54 -6.02
C THR A 12 18.39 26.75 -6.46
N ILE A 13 18.99 27.69 -7.20
CA ILE A 13 18.27 28.85 -7.75
C ILE A 13 17.15 28.40 -8.70
N GLN A 14 17.44 27.44 -9.59
CA GLN A 14 16.45 26.91 -10.53
C GLN A 14 15.27 26.24 -9.80
N ILE A 15 15.54 25.35 -8.83
CA ILE A 15 14.51 24.70 -8.01
C ILE A 15 13.66 25.75 -7.27
N PHE A 16 14.28 26.83 -6.77
CA PHE A 16 13.57 27.90 -6.09
C PHE A 16 12.66 28.69 -7.05
N CYS A 17 13.14 29.03 -8.25
CA CYS A 17 12.33 29.73 -9.26
C CYS A 17 11.14 28.89 -9.74
N GLU A 18 11.32 27.57 -9.88
CA GLU A 18 10.28 26.64 -10.34
C GLU A 18 9.27 26.29 -9.24
N GLY A 19 9.76 25.90 -8.06
CA GLY A 19 8.97 25.33 -6.97
C GLY A 19 8.63 26.31 -5.84
N LYS A 20 9.18 27.54 -5.86
CA LYS A 20 9.06 28.57 -4.79
C LYS A 20 9.36 28.04 -3.38
N SER A 21 10.19 27.01 -3.27
CA SER A 21 10.54 26.37 -2.02
C SER A 21 12.05 26.22 -1.91
N LEU A 22 12.58 26.52 -0.72
CA LEU A 22 13.99 26.30 -0.35
C LEU A 22 14.19 24.91 0.26
N GLU A 23 13.10 24.19 0.53
CA GLU A 23 13.14 22.87 1.14
C GLU A 23 13.47 21.78 0.12
N THR A 24 14.23 20.79 0.58
CA THR A 24 14.58 19.63 -0.25
C THR A 24 13.32 18.80 -0.52
N GLN A 25 13.01 18.58 -1.80
CA GLN A 25 11.85 17.78 -2.19
C GLN A 25 12.01 16.29 -1.80
N PRO A 26 10.94 15.63 -1.36
CA PRO A 26 10.97 14.21 -1.06
C PRO A 26 11.28 13.40 -2.32
N ARG A 27 12.03 12.31 -2.15
CA ARG A 27 12.36 11.40 -3.25
C ARG A 27 11.19 10.45 -3.50
N SER A 28 10.86 10.19 -4.77
CA SER A 28 9.72 9.36 -5.19
C SER A 28 9.78 7.91 -4.70
N GLY A 29 10.98 7.38 -4.41
CA GLY A 29 11.16 6.01 -3.94
C GLY A 29 10.75 4.95 -4.98
N ARG A 30 10.85 3.67 -4.59
CA ARG A 30 10.47 2.55 -5.47
C ARG A 30 8.95 2.37 -5.49
N PRO A 31 8.32 2.20 -6.67
CA PRO A 31 6.89 1.90 -6.74
C PRO A 31 6.57 0.56 -6.07
N LYS A 32 5.36 0.46 -5.51
CA LYS A 32 4.87 -0.77 -4.87
C LYS A 32 4.64 -1.87 -5.91
N LEU A 33 4.76 -3.12 -5.48
CA LEU A 33 4.48 -4.29 -6.31
C LEU A 33 3.00 -4.36 -6.74
N LEU A 34 2.08 -4.06 -5.83
CA LEU A 34 0.65 -4.00 -6.14
C LEU A 34 0.26 -2.58 -6.51
N ASN A 35 -0.32 -2.43 -7.70
CA ASN A 35 -0.94 -1.20 -8.18
C ASN A 35 -2.39 -1.07 -7.63
N CYS A 36 -3.04 0.07 -7.94
CA CYS A 36 -4.42 0.34 -7.53
C CYS A 36 -5.41 -0.72 -8.05
N GLN A 37 -5.21 -1.25 -9.26
CA GLN A 37 -6.09 -2.28 -9.83
C GLN A 37 -5.97 -3.61 -9.08
N HIS A 38 -4.75 -4.04 -8.75
CA HIS A 38 -4.50 -5.22 -7.93
C HIS A 38 -5.13 -5.08 -6.54
N GLN A 39 -5.05 -3.91 -5.94
CA GLN A 39 -5.72 -3.63 -4.66
C GLN A 39 -7.26 -3.70 -4.77
N LYS A 40 -7.85 -3.21 -5.88
CA LYS A 40 -9.29 -3.36 -6.16
C LYS A 40 -9.69 -4.83 -6.29
N THR A 41 -8.92 -5.64 -7.02
CA THR A 41 -9.16 -7.09 -7.14
C THR A 41 -9.07 -7.77 -5.78
N LEU A 42 -8.05 -7.45 -4.99
CA LEU A 42 -7.88 -7.98 -3.63
C LEU A 42 -9.07 -7.63 -2.72
N LYS A 43 -9.53 -6.37 -2.79
CA LYS A 43 -10.72 -5.91 -2.05
C LYS A 43 -11.98 -6.68 -2.43
N LYS A 44 -12.17 -6.99 -3.72
CA LYS A 44 -13.30 -7.81 -4.19
C LYS A 44 -13.23 -9.23 -3.62
N ILE A 45 -12.07 -9.88 -3.68
CA ILE A 45 -11.88 -11.25 -3.16
C ILE A 45 -12.29 -11.33 -1.68
N VAL A 46 -11.76 -10.42 -0.85
CA VAL A 46 -12.04 -10.43 0.59
C VAL A 46 -13.49 -10.07 0.91
N LYS A 47 -14.13 -9.20 0.11
CA LYS A 47 -15.55 -8.89 0.27
C LYS A 47 -16.46 -10.05 -0.08
N THR A 48 -16.09 -10.89 -1.06
CA THR A 48 -16.87 -12.07 -1.42
C THR A 48 -16.87 -13.12 -0.31
N ASN A 49 -15.73 -13.34 0.36
CA ASN A 49 -15.64 -14.23 1.52
C ASN A 49 -14.63 -13.68 2.55
N ASN A 50 -15.15 -13.09 3.63
CA ASN A 50 -14.35 -12.44 4.66
C ASN A 50 -13.71 -13.41 5.68
N ARG A 51 -14.01 -14.72 5.61
CA ARG A 51 -13.47 -15.75 6.51
C ARG A 51 -12.24 -16.47 5.95
N GLN A 52 -11.80 -16.11 4.75
CA GLN A 52 -10.65 -16.74 4.11
C GLN A 52 -9.34 -16.46 4.86
N SER A 53 -8.49 -17.48 4.97
CA SER A 53 -7.14 -17.31 5.50
C SER A 53 -6.28 -16.50 4.53
N ALA A 54 -5.17 -15.93 5.05
CA ALA A 54 -4.24 -15.16 4.20
C ALA A 54 -3.64 -16.00 3.06
N GLU A 55 -3.49 -17.32 3.24
CA GLU A 55 -3.02 -18.23 2.19
C GLU A 55 -4.07 -18.47 1.12
N GLN A 56 -5.33 -18.67 1.51
CA GLN A 56 -6.44 -18.82 0.57
C GLN A 56 -6.61 -17.55 -0.27
N ILE A 57 -6.54 -16.38 0.37
CA ILE A 57 -6.60 -15.08 -0.32
C ILE A 57 -5.44 -14.93 -1.29
N LYS A 58 -4.22 -15.30 -0.88
CA LYS A 58 -3.03 -15.28 -1.73
C LYS A 58 -3.21 -16.16 -2.97
N ASN A 59 -3.65 -17.41 -2.80
CA ASN A 59 -3.83 -18.34 -3.90
C ASN A 59 -4.91 -17.86 -4.88
N ASN A 60 -6.07 -17.42 -4.38
CA ASN A 60 -7.14 -16.84 -5.21
C ASN A 60 -6.69 -15.58 -5.95
N PHE A 61 -5.91 -14.72 -5.29
CA PHE A 61 -5.35 -13.52 -5.91
C PHE A 61 -4.37 -13.86 -7.03
N GLN A 62 -3.49 -14.83 -6.80
CA GLN A 62 -2.52 -15.32 -7.77
C GLN A 62 -3.22 -15.96 -8.98
N GLU A 63 -4.27 -16.75 -8.77
CA GLU A 63 -5.09 -17.33 -9.84
C GLU A 63 -5.74 -16.24 -10.72
N LYS A 64 -6.26 -15.17 -10.11
CA LYS A 64 -6.94 -14.09 -10.85
C LYS A 64 -6.00 -13.11 -11.55
N THR A 65 -4.80 -12.94 -11.02
CA THR A 65 -3.89 -11.86 -11.45
C THR A 65 -2.64 -12.39 -12.15
N GLY A 66 -2.31 -13.67 -11.96
CA GLY A 66 -1.05 -14.29 -12.39
C GLY A 66 0.18 -13.86 -11.58
N LEU A 67 0.01 -12.99 -10.58
CA LEU A 67 1.12 -12.34 -9.88
C LEU A 67 1.49 -13.09 -8.61
N GLN A 68 2.76 -13.51 -8.52
CA GLN A 68 3.31 -14.21 -7.36
C GLN A 68 3.52 -13.24 -6.20
N VAL A 69 2.81 -13.47 -5.10
CA VAL A 69 2.89 -12.63 -3.89
C VAL A 69 3.03 -13.47 -2.63
N THR A 70 3.75 -12.94 -1.64
CA THR A 70 3.80 -13.54 -0.31
C THR A 70 2.58 -13.16 0.52
N THR A 71 2.24 -13.98 1.52
CA THR A 71 1.15 -13.67 2.45
C THR A 71 1.38 -12.38 3.23
N LYS A 72 2.65 -12.01 3.48
CA LYS A 72 3.02 -10.73 4.10
C LYS A 72 2.61 -9.53 3.22
N THR A 73 2.83 -9.62 1.91
CA THR A 73 2.42 -8.58 0.95
C THR A 73 0.91 -8.44 0.88
N ILE A 74 0.17 -9.55 0.92
CA ILE A 74 -1.29 -9.54 1.00
C ILE A 74 -1.76 -8.82 2.26
N ARG A 75 -1.26 -9.22 3.45
CA ARG A 75 -1.63 -8.57 4.73
C ARG A 75 -1.34 -7.07 4.73
N LYS A 76 -0.16 -6.65 4.23
CA LYS A 76 0.20 -5.24 4.12
C LYS A 76 -0.82 -4.47 3.27
N ASN A 77 -1.18 -5.00 2.09
CA ASN A 77 -2.15 -4.34 1.22
C ASN A 77 -3.57 -4.34 1.82
N LEU A 78 -3.96 -5.37 2.57
CA LEU A 78 -5.23 -5.38 3.31
C LEU A 78 -5.27 -4.28 4.38
N HIS A 79 -4.18 -4.09 5.12
CA HIS A 79 -4.07 -3.02 6.10
C HIS A 79 -4.12 -1.63 5.44
N GLU A 80 -3.45 -1.45 4.30
CA GLU A 80 -3.55 -0.22 3.50
C GLU A 80 -4.99 0.06 3.04
N LEU A 81 -5.80 -0.98 2.86
CA LEU A 81 -7.23 -0.89 2.52
C LEU A 81 -8.14 -0.79 3.76
N ASN A 82 -7.58 -0.61 4.95
CA ASN A 82 -8.28 -0.60 6.25
C ASN A 82 -9.06 -1.90 6.56
N ILE A 83 -8.60 -3.04 6.04
CA ILE A 83 -9.16 -4.35 6.35
C ILE A 83 -8.21 -5.08 7.30
N PHE A 84 -8.70 -5.36 8.50
CA PHE A 84 -7.95 -6.04 9.55
C PHE A 84 -8.65 -7.33 9.94
N SER A 85 -7.87 -8.33 10.39
CA SER A 85 -8.41 -9.60 10.89
C SER A 85 -9.12 -9.49 12.24
N ARG A 86 -9.14 -8.29 12.85
CA ARG A 86 -9.57 -8.04 14.24
C ARG A 86 -11.09 -7.98 14.44
N ILE A 87 -11.89 -8.35 13.44
CA ILE A 87 -13.34 -8.32 13.59
C ILE A 87 -13.76 -9.56 14.38
N PRO A 88 -14.36 -9.42 15.58
CA PRO A 88 -14.91 -10.55 16.30
C PRO A 88 -16.00 -11.21 15.46
N ALA A 89 -15.99 -12.54 15.39
CA ALA A 89 -17.12 -13.29 14.83
C ALA A 89 -18.40 -12.92 15.59
N PHE A 90 -19.53 -12.93 14.88
CA PHE A 90 -20.85 -12.70 15.48
C PHE A 90 -20.99 -13.55 16.75
N LYS A 91 -21.20 -12.90 17.89
CA LYS A 91 -21.52 -13.59 19.13
C LYS A 91 -22.98 -14.05 19.01
N PRO A 92 -23.28 -15.36 19.13
CA PRO A 92 -24.67 -15.80 19.15
C PRO A 92 -25.39 -15.13 20.33
N LEU A 93 -26.68 -14.82 20.17
CA LEU A 93 -27.52 -14.47 21.32
C LEU A 93 -27.57 -15.69 22.24
N LEU A 94 -27.12 -15.52 23.48
CA LEU A 94 -27.38 -16.50 24.54
C LEU A 94 -28.85 -16.33 24.94
N ASN A 95 -29.64 -17.37 24.74
CA ASN A 95 -31.02 -17.41 25.21
C ASN A 95 -31.05 -18.35 26.43
N ASP A 96 -31.56 -17.84 27.56
CA ASP A 96 -31.97 -18.70 28.65
C ASP A 96 -33.25 -19.41 28.19
N LYS A 97 -33.26 -20.74 28.22
CA LYS A 97 -34.38 -21.56 27.73
C LYS A 97 -35.72 -21.14 28.32
#